data_AF-A0A453C608-F1
#
_entry.id   AF-A0A453C608-F1
#
_cell.length_a   1.000
_cell.length_b   1.000
_cell.length_c   1.000
_cell.angle_alpha   90.00
_cell.angle_beta   90.00
_cell.angle_gamma   90.00
#
_symmetry.space_group_name_H-M   'P 1'
#
loop_
_entity.id
_entity.type
_entity.pdbx_description
1 polymer ?
#
loop_
_entity_poly.entity_id
_entity_poly.type
_entity_poly.pdbx_seq_one_letter_code
_entity_poly.pdbx_strand_id
1 'polypeptide(L)'
;RAIPPTRAMGRPTGGASASKKPKAKSKPKQRGGVDFKKYKHKVGRKLPPPKNATNTEIKSKMIVLPEQTMASERAGMAVNKRGLTLRELLQQTVHYNPKVRRAAMNGIKDLVTKHPAELKLHKVAMIEKLQERICDSDKVVRDSLYSLLQSLVFPSLKEDNAMSTRSTLSLLMANVLNGMTHLSMDIQLMAFRFLELVVLNFPSSFPRYAEQAFNNFVAVLSNDRIHLQDKSKLNSILAGLAHCLSLVARVTENDDASNRLVQNRPMGELWKPTLDEDNPGS
;
A
#
# COMPACT_ATOMS: atom_id res chain seq x y z
N ARG A 1 -2.24 -4.97 55.65
CA ARG A 1 -3.64 -5.32 55.29
C ARG A 1 -3.60 -5.84 53.86
N ALA A 2 -3.74 -7.13 53.53
CA ALA A 2 -4.68 -8.18 53.96
C ALA A 2 -5.92 -8.30 53.04
N ILE A 3 -6.36 -9.54 52.83
CA ILE A 3 -7.39 -10.07 51.89
C ILE A 3 -8.11 -11.24 52.64
N PRO A 4 -9.22 -11.88 52.17
CA PRO A 4 -10.41 -11.49 51.40
C PRO A 4 -11.61 -11.36 52.40
N PRO A 5 -12.79 -12.05 52.42
CA PRO A 5 -13.59 -12.74 51.38
C PRO A 5 -15.14 -12.52 51.37
N THR A 6 -15.73 -12.84 50.21
CA THR A 6 -17.11 -13.30 49.89
C THR A 6 -18.26 -13.33 50.92
N ARG A 7 -19.43 -12.79 50.54
CA ARG A 7 -20.80 -13.25 50.86
C ARG A 7 -21.84 -12.56 49.94
N ALA A 8 -23.05 -13.03 49.65
CA ALA A 8 -23.62 -14.29 49.13
C ALA A 8 -25.16 -14.12 49.11
N MET A 9 -25.87 -14.70 48.12
CA MET A 9 -27.34 -14.93 48.08
C MET A 9 -28.30 -13.71 48.03
N GLY A 10 -29.21 -13.67 47.04
CA GLY A 10 -30.18 -12.56 46.84
C GLY A 10 -31.30 -12.81 45.82
N ARG A 11 -32.13 -13.83 46.07
CA ARG A 11 -33.33 -14.29 45.32
C ARG A 11 -34.14 -13.20 44.57
N PRO A 12 -34.45 -13.35 43.26
CA PRO A 12 -35.43 -12.50 42.58
C PRO A 12 -36.87 -12.80 43.05
N THR A 13 -37.69 -11.77 43.22
CA THR A 13 -39.13 -11.89 43.44
C THR A 13 -39.88 -12.13 42.14
N GLY A 14 -41.00 -12.84 42.20
CA GLY A 14 -41.72 -13.32 41.01
C GLY A 14 -42.90 -12.45 40.58
N GLY A 15 -43.09 -12.29 39.27
CA GLY A 15 -44.36 -11.91 38.66
C GLY A 15 -44.95 -13.11 37.93
N ALA A 16 -46.16 -13.54 38.29
CA ALA A 16 -46.79 -14.74 37.74
C ALA A 16 -47.99 -14.38 36.84
N SER A 17 -47.93 -14.74 35.56
CA SER A 17 -49.10 -14.81 34.68
C SER A 17 -49.36 -16.27 34.29
N ALA A 18 -50.56 -16.75 34.59
CA ALA A 18 -50.87 -18.17 34.49
C ALA A 18 -51.34 -18.57 33.08
N SER A 19 -50.80 -19.66 32.54
CA SER A 19 -51.33 -20.34 31.36
C SER A 19 -51.49 -21.83 31.63
N LYS A 20 -52.75 -22.28 31.73
CA LYS A 20 -53.11 -23.66 32.10
C LYS A 20 -52.61 -24.64 31.04
N LYS A 21 -51.74 -25.58 31.41
CA LYS A 21 -51.41 -26.78 30.60
C LYS A 21 -52.05 -28.02 31.25
N PRO A 22 -52.57 -28.98 30.46
CA PRO A 22 -53.28 -30.14 31.00
C PRO A 22 -52.36 -31.05 31.81
N LYS A 23 -52.90 -31.67 32.87
CA LYS A 23 -52.18 -32.63 33.72
C LYS A 23 -51.86 -33.91 32.92
N ALA A 24 -50.68 -33.97 32.32
CA ALA A 24 -50.15 -35.20 31.76
C ALA A 24 -49.95 -36.23 32.89
N LYS A 25 -50.69 -37.35 32.84
CA LYS A 25 -50.57 -38.43 33.83
C LYS A 25 -49.14 -38.95 33.84
N SER A 26 -48.41 -38.71 34.93
CA SER A 26 -47.04 -39.18 35.10
C SER A 26 -47.02 -40.70 35.17
N LYS A 27 -46.61 -41.36 34.08
CA LYS A 27 -46.29 -42.79 34.15
C LYS A 27 -45.20 -42.99 35.22
N PRO A 28 -45.30 -44.04 36.06
CA PRO A 28 -44.32 -44.27 37.10
C PRO A 28 -42.92 -44.37 36.48
N LYS A 29 -41.95 -43.63 37.04
CA LYS A 29 -40.54 -43.79 36.67
C LYS A 29 -40.14 -45.21 37.07
N GLN A 30 -39.95 -46.10 36.09
CA GLN A 30 -39.29 -47.37 36.36
C GLN A 30 -37.92 -47.07 36.99
N ARG A 31 -37.61 -47.76 38.08
CA ARG A 31 -36.27 -47.72 38.69
C ARG A 31 -35.37 -48.59 37.81
N GLY A 32 -34.25 -48.03 37.37
CA GLY A 32 -33.44 -48.57 36.28
C GLY A 32 -33.61 -47.75 35.00
N GLY A 33 -32.49 -47.36 34.39
CA GLY A 33 -32.49 -46.83 33.03
C GLY A 33 -32.88 -47.94 32.04
N VAL A 34 -33.61 -47.60 30.98
CA VAL A 34 -33.95 -48.59 29.94
C VAL A 34 -32.82 -48.62 28.91
N ASP A 35 -31.79 -49.40 29.19
CA ASP A 35 -30.55 -49.51 28.38
C ASP A 35 -30.84 -49.72 26.89
N PHE A 36 -31.84 -50.56 26.58
CA PHE A 36 -32.24 -50.89 25.21
C PHE A 36 -33.54 -50.21 24.78
N LYS A 37 -33.56 -48.87 24.76
CA LYS A 37 -34.65 -48.12 24.11
C LYS A 37 -34.75 -48.48 22.61
N LYS A 38 -35.86 -49.11 22.20
CA LYS A 38 -36.20 -49.39 20.79
C LYS A 38 -36.87 -48.15 20.16
N TYR A 39 -36.39 -47.71 19.01
CA TYR A 39 -36.99 -46.55 18.32
C TYR A 39 -38.33 -46.96 17.70
N LYS A 40 -39.35 -46.09 17.76
CA LYS A 40 -40.63 -46.33 17.09
C LYS A 40 -40.47 -46.15 15.59
N HIS A 41 -40.76 -47.19 14.81
CA HIS A 41 -40.74 -47.11 13.34
C HIS A 41 -41.64 -45.96 12.86
N LYS A 42 -41.15 -45.15 11.92
CA LYS A 42 -41.90 -44.06 11.29
C LYS A 42 -42.00 -44.38 9.81
N VAL A 43 -43.22 -44.63 9.34
CA VAL A 43 -43.51 -44.85 7.91
C VAL A 43 -42.98 -43.68 7.07
N GLY A 44 -42.51 -43.97 5.86
CA GLY A 44 -41.95 -42.96 4.95
C GLY A 44 -40.55 -42.44 5.29
N ARG A 45 -39.85 -42.99 6.29
CA ARG A 45 -38.43 -42.68 6.56
C ARG A 45 -37.56 -43.92 6.40
N LYS A 46 -36.35 -43.76 5.84
CA LYS A 46 -35.34 -44.84 5.78
C LYS A 46 -35.08 -45.36 7.20
N LEU A 47 -34.93 -46.67 7.34
CA LEU A 47 -34.60 -47.29 8.63
C LEU A 47 -33.22 -46.79 9.10
N PRO A 48 -33.02 -46.49 10.39
CA PRO A 48 -31.70 -46.20 10.91
C PRO A 48 -30.81 -47.45 10.83
N PRO A 49 -29.48 -47.29 10.69
CA PRO A 49 -28.53 -48.41 10.76
C PRO A 49 -28.73 -49.24 12.04
N PRO A 50 -28.45 -50.56 12.02
CA PRO A 50 -28.57 -51.41 13.19
C PRO A 50 -27.58 -50.96 14.28
N LYS A 51 -27.90 -51.19 15.56
CA LYS A 51 -27.16 -50.60 16.69
C LYS A 51 -25.69 -51.03 16.81
N ASN A 52 -25.31 -52.11 16.13
CA ASN A 52 -23.96 -52.67 16.04
C ASN A 52 -23.22 -52.25 14.75
N ALA A 53 -23.77 -51.35 13.93
CA ALA A 53 -23.08 -50.82 12.76
C ALA A 53 -22.01 -49.80 13.16
N THR A 54 -20.73 -50.20 13.05
CA THR A 54 -19.60 -49.27 13.11
C THR A 54 -19.67 -48.29 11.93
N ASN A 55 -19.68 -46.99 12.19
CA ASN A 55 -19.59 -45.99 11.14
C ASN A 55 -18.13 -45.88 10.64
N THR A 56 -17.91 -46.12 9.34
CA THR A 56 -16.60 -46.05 8.69
C THR A 56 -16.31 -44.71 8.00
N GLU A 57 -17.17 -43.69 8.14
CA GLU A 57 -16.95 -42.32 7.64
C GLU A 57 -15.81 -41.57 8.37
N ILE A 58 -14.56 -41.98 8.13
CA ILE A 58 -13.37 -41.27 8.60
C ILE A 58 -13.15 -40.03 7.73
N LYS A 59 -13.16 -38.85 8.35
CA LYS A 59 -12.94 -37.55 7.67
C LYS A 59 -11.65 -36.90 8.19
N SER A 60 -10.53 -37.22 7.55
CA SER A 60 -9.25 -36.55 7.77
C SER A 60 -9.25 -35.16 7.12
N LYS A 61 -8.40 -34.27 7.64
CA LYS A 61 -8.05 -32.99 7.02
C LYS A 61 -6.53 -32.83 7.06
N MET A 62 -5.94 -32.36 5.97
CA MET A 62 -4.52 -32.05 5.91
C MET A 62 -4.22 -30.82 6.77
N ILE A 63 -3.16 -30.87 7.57
CA ILE A 63 -2.62 -29.71 8.28
C ILE A 63 -1.61 -29.04 7.34
N VAL A 64 -1.92 -27.83 6.89
CA VAL A 64 -0.98 -27.01 6.12
C VAL A 64 -0.19 -26.17 7.11
N LEU A 65 1.10 -26.46 7.27
CA LEU A 65 2.01 -25.61 8.04
C LEU A 65 2.48 -24.45 7.14
N PRO A 66 2.50 -23.19 7.62
CA PRO A 66 3.13 -22.09 6.89
C PRO A 66 4.63 -22.35 6.73
N GLU A 67 5.13 -22.23 5.49
CA GLU A 67 6.55 -22.37 5.20
C GLU A 67 7.37 -21.30 5.95
N GLN A 68 8.38 -21.75 6.69
CA GLN A 68 9.32 -20.84 7.33
C GLN A 68 10.42 -20.46 6.34
N THR A 69 10.84 -19.19 6.36
CA THR A 69 11.72 -18.56 5.36
C THR A 69 13.07 -19.25 5.18
N MET A 70 13.49 -20.11 6.12
CA MET A 70 14.72 -20.90 6.04
C MET A 70 14.62 -22.13 5.12
N ALA A 71 13.41 -22.59 4.79
CA ALA A 71 13.19 -23.77 3.94
C ALA A 71 13.04 -23.45 2.44
N SER A 72 12.90 -22.17 2.08
CA SER A 72 12.78 -21.72 0.69
C SER A 72 14.16 -21.56 0.06
N GLU A 73 14.40 -22.26 -1.07
CA GLU A 73 15.64 -22.15 -1.83
C GLU A 73 15.82 -20.72 -2.37
N ARG A 74 16.91 -20.05 -1.96
CA ARG A 74 17.26 -18.69 -2.42
C ARG A 74 18.31 -18.69 -3.53
N ALA A 75 18.61 -19.85 -4.11
CA ALA A 75 19.54 -19.98 -5.22
C ALA A 75 19.01 -19.16 -6.41
N GLY A 76 19.86 -18.26 -6.95
CA GLY A 76 19.51 -17.39 -8.07
C GLY A 76 18.65 -16.17 -7.75
N MET A 77 18.10 -16.00 -6.53
CA MET A 77 17.34 -14.80 -6.17
C MET A 77 18.25 -13.67 -5.65
N ALA A 78 17.97 -12.43 -6.06
CA ALA A 78 18.63 -11.25 -5.52
C ALA A 78 18.29 -11.04 -4.03
N VAL A 79 19.33 -10.92 -3.19
CA VAL A 79 19.19 -10.79 -1.74
C VAL A 79 20.08 -9.69 -1.17
N ASN A 80 19.58 -9.00 -0.15
CA ASN A 80 20.34 -7.94 0.52
C ASN A 80 21.38 -8.52 1.51
N LYS A 81 22.10 -7.64 2.23
CA LYS A 81 23.12 -8.03 3.24
C LYS A 81 22.59 -8.91 4.38
N ARG A 82 21.26 -9.04 4.56
CA ARG A 82 20.58 -9.88 5.55
C ARG A 82 19.94 -11.14 4.92
N GLY A 83 20.23 -11.43 3.66
CA GLY A 83 19.66 -12.55 2.91
C GLY A 83 18.19 -12.38 2.51
N LEU A 84 17.61 -11.18 2.65
CA LEU A 84 16.20 -10.91 2.34
C LEU A 84 16.01 -10.49 0.88
N THR A 85 14.97 -11.04 0.26
CA THR A 85 14.50 -10.73 -1.10
C THR A 85 13.73 -9.40 -1.15
N LEU A 86 13.53 -8.85 -2.35
CA LEU A 86 12.72 -7.64 -2.54
C LEU A 86 11.30 -7.79 -1.99
N ARG A 87 10.64 -8.92 -2.24
CA ARG A 87 9.26 -9.21 -1.78
C ARG A 87 9.13 -9.14 -0.26
N GLU A 88 10.08 -9.73 0.47
CA GLU A 88 10.10 -9.74 1.93
C GLU A 88 10.36 -8.35 2.52
N LEU A 89 11.20 -7.55 1.85
CA LEU A 89 11.49 -6.19 2.24
C LEU A 89 10.29 -5.26 2.00
N LEU A 90 9.60 -5.38 0.87
CA LEU A 90 8.34 -4.66 0.60
C LEU A 90 7.23 -5.07 1.58
N GLN A 91 7.20 -6.31 2.06
CA GLN A 91 6.29 -6.70 3.14
C GLN A 91 6.66 -6.07 4.50
N GLN A 92 7.97 -5.89 4.77
CA GLN A 92 8.46 -5.27 6.01
C GLN A 92 8.27 -3.74 6.06
N THR A 93 8.06 -3.04 4.93
CA THR A 93 7.78 -1.59 4.96
C THR A 93 6.39 -1.26 5.52
N VAL A 94 5.43 -2.20 5.51
CA VAL A 94 4.07 -1.99 6.06
C VAL A 94 3.99 -2.38 7.56
N HIS A 95 5.09 -2.89 8.14
CA HIS A 95 5.10 -3.42 9.50
C HIS A 95 4.89 -2.34 10.58
N TYR A 96 4.09 -2.64 11.62
CA TYR A 96 3.69 -1.68 12.66
C TYR A 96 4.89 -1.05 13.41
N ASN A 97 5.95 -1.84 13.67
CA ASN A 97 7.15 -1.37 14.36
C ASN A 97 8.06 -0.54 13.42
N PRO A 98 8.31 0.76 13.70
CA PRO A 98 9.11 1.63 12.84
C PRO A 98 10.60 1.25 12.77
N LYS A 99 11.14 0.47 13.72
CA LYS A 99 12.50 -0.10 13.59
C LYS A 99 12.57 -1.08 12.42
N VAL A 100 11.51 -1.87 12.20
CA VAL A 100 11.40 -2.82 11.07
C VAL A 100 11.24 -2.06 9.76
N ARG A 101 10.36 -1.04 9.69
CA ARG A 101 10.19 -0.22 8.46
C ARG A 101 11.49 0.44 8.02
N ARG A 102 12.25 1.03 8.95
CA ARG A 102 13.56 1.65 8.64
C ARG A 102 14.60 0.63 8.16
N ALA A 103 14.67 -0.54 8.81
CA ALA A 103 15.54 -1.63 8.38
C ALA A 103 15.14 -2.19 6.99
N ALA A 104 13.85 -2.18 6.66
CA ALA A 104 13.35 -2.55 5.34
C ALA A 104 13.74 -1.53 4.27
N MET A 105 13.47 -0.23 4.49
CA MET A 105 13.82 0.85 3.56
C MET A 105 15.32 0.86 3.23
N ASN A 106 16.18 0.75 4.25
CA ASN A 106 17.63 0.68 4.05
C ASN A 106 18.03 -0.64 3.34
N GLY A 107 17.35 -1.74 3.64
CA GLY A 107 17.52 -3.03 2.98
C GLY A 107 17.11 -3.03 1.50
N ILE A 108 16.11 -2.24 1.10
CA ILE A 108 15.70 -2.03 -0.30
C ILE A 108 16.76 -1.23 -1.04
N LYS A 109 17.26 -0.13 -0.44
CA LYS A 109 18.37 0.65 -1.02
C LYS A 109 19.60 -0.22 -1.25
N ASP A 110 20.02 -0.99 -0.23
CA ASP A 110 21.13 -1.94 -0.30
C ASP A 110 20.92 -3.03 -1.38
N LEU A 111 19.69 -3.50 -1.59
CA LEU A 111 19.38 -4.50 -2.60
C LEU A 111 19.50 -3.90 -4.01
N VAL A 112 18.86 -2.77 -4.27
CA VAL A 112 18.84 -2.12 -5.58
C VAL A 112 20.22 -1.64 -6.01
N THR A 113 21.04 -1.11 -5.09
CA THR A 113 22.42 -0.73 -5.39
C THR A 113 23.29 -1.93 -5.77
N LYS A 114 23.00 -3.14 -5.28
CA LYS A 114 23.68 -4.38 -5.69
C LYS A 114 23.14 -5.00 -6.97
N HIS A 115 21.82 -4.95 -7.16
CA HIS A 115 21.09 -5.64 -8.23
C HIS A 115 20.18 -4.65 -8.97
N PRO A 116 20.73 -3.73 -9.78
CA PRO A 116 19.93 -2.71 -10.47
C PRO A 116 18.91 -3.27 -11.47
N ALA A 117 19.11 -4.52 -11.94
CA ALA A 117 18.13 -5.23 -12.76
C ALA A 117 16.79 -5.48 -12.02
N GLU A 118 16.82 -5.74 -10.70
CA GLU A 118 15.61 -5.92 -9.87
C GLU A 118 14.72 -4.69 -9.88
N LEU A 119 15.33 -3.48 -9.84
CA LEU A 119 14.59 -2.23 -9.91
C LEU A 119 13.85 -2.10 -11.24
N LYS A 120 14.47 -2.50 -12.35
CA LYS A 120 13.83 -2.46 -13.67
C LYS A 120 12.71 -3.50 -13.80
N LEU A 121 12.90 -4.70 -13.25
CA LEU A 121 11.93 -5.81 -13.31
C LEU A 121 10.70 -5.60 -12.39
N HIS A 122 10.90 -5.08 -11.18
CA HIS A 122 9.86 -5.01 -10.14
C HIS A 122 9.40 -3.59 -9.78
N LYS A 123 9.79 -2.61 -10.60
CA LYS A 123 9.57 -1.17 -10.43
C LYS A 123 8.17 -0.76 -9.97
N VAL A 124 7.13 -1.23 -10.66
CA VAL A 124 5.74 -0.82 -10.39
C VAL A 124 5.32 -1.29 -9.01
N ALA A 125 5.50 -2.59 -8.70
CA ALA A 125 5.19 -3.18 -7.40
C ALA A 125 6.00 -2.56 -6.25
N MET A 126 7.23 -2.10 -6.51
CA MET A 126 7.99 -1.31 -5.54
C MET A 126 7.29 0.01 -5.25
N ILE A 127 6.96 0.80 -6.27
CA ILE A 127 6.42 2.16 -6.10
C ILE A 127 5.00 2.12 -5.52
N GLU A 128 4.17 1.17 -5.93
CA GLU A 128 2.84 0.93 -5.36
C GLU A 128 2.83 0.71 -3.84
N LYS A 129 3.89 0.08 -3.30
CA LYS A 129 4.05 -0.15 -1.84
C LYS A 129 4.83 0.94 -1.12
N LEU A 130 5.72 1.65 -1.83
CA LEU A 130 6.57 2.69 -1.26
C LEU A 130 5.89 4.05 -1.22
N GLN A 131 4.97 4.36 -2.14
CA GLN A 131 4.19 5.61 -2.15
C GLN A 131 3.44 5.88 -0.83
N GLU A 132 2.87 4.84 -0.21
CA GLU A 132 2.13 4.96 1.06
C GLU A 132 3.03 5.48 2.19
N ARG A 133 4.35 5.25 2.08
CA ARG A 133 5.34 5.65 3.08
C ARG A 133 5.70 7.14 3.02
N ILE A 134 5.14 7.90 2.05
CA ILE A 134 5.11 9.37 2.10
C ILE A 134 4.45 9.84 3.40
N CYS A 135 3.35 9.20 3.80
CA CYS A 135 2.58 9.54 5.00
C CYS A 135 2.97 8.69 6.23
N ASP A 136 4.15 8.07 6.23
CA ASP A 136 4.60 7.27 7.38
C ASP A 136 4.86 8.17 8.61
N SER A 137 4.52 7.69 9.81
CA SER A 137 4.71 8.46 11.05
C SER A 137 6.19 8.69 11.41
N ASP A 138 7.08 7.75 11.10
CA ASP A 138 8.51 7.88 11.41
C ASP A 138 9.23 8.75 10.37
N LYS A 139 9.83 9.86 10.81
CA LYS A 139 10.52 10.82 9.93
C LYS A 139 11.63 10.16 9.10
N VAL A 140 12.39 9.22 9.68
CA VAL A 140 13.51 8.57 9.00
C VAL A 140 13.00 7.59 7.93
N VAL A 141 11.81 7.02 8.08
CA VAL A 141 11.15 6.28 6.98
C VAL A 141 10.85 7.23 5.80
N ARG A 142 10.33 8.44 6.07
CA ARG A 142 10.09 9.47 5.04
C ARG A 142 11.39 9.94 4.38
N ASP A 143 12.44 10.22 5.17
CA ASP A 143 13.75 10.64 4.66
C ASP A 143 14.43 9.53 3.82
N SER A 144 14.35 8.26 4.25
CA SER A 144 14.87 7.12 3.47
C SER A 144 14.08 6.91 2.18
N LEU A 145 12.76 7.13 2.16
CA LEU A 145 11.97 7.09 0.92
C LEU A 145 12.37 8.21 -0.03
N TYR A 146 12.47 9.46 0.45
CA TYR A 146 12.93 10.61 -0.33
C TYR A 146 14.28 10.32 -0.99
N SER A 147 15.23 9.81 -0.20
CA SER A 147 16.56 9.40 -0.66
C SER A 147 16.51 8.32 -1.74
N LEU A 148 15.63 7.32 -1.58
CA LEU A 148 15.45 6.21 -2.53
C LEU A 148 14.83 6.67 -3.86
N LEU A 149 13.80 7.54 -3.79
CA LEU A 149 13.17 8.12 -4.98
C LEU A 149 14.16 8.97 -5.78
N GLN A 150 14.88 9.88 -5.10
CA GLN A 150 15.85 10.77 -5.72
C GLN A 150 17.02 10.03 -6.38
N SER A 151 17.62 9.05 -5.69
CA SER A 151 18.90 8.45 -6.13
C SER A 151 18.77 7.24 -7.05
N LEU A 152 17.61 6.56 -7.08
CA LEU A 152 17.46 5.29 -7.79
C LEU A 152 16.19 5.24 -8.65
N VAL A 153 15.02 5.56 -8.08
CA VAL A 153 13.74 5.39 -8.79
C VAL A 153 13.56 6.41 -9.91
N PHE A 154 13.81 7.70 -9.65
CA PHE A 154 13.59 8.75 -10.65
C PHE A 154 14.59 8.75 -11.81
N PRO A 155 15.89 8.45 -11.63
CA PRO A 155 16.79 8.14 -12.74
C PRO A 155 16.25 7.00 -13.61
N SER A 156 15.89 5.86 -13.00
CA SER A 156 15.29 4.74 -13.73
C SER A 156 13.97 5.10 -14.42
N LEU A 157 13.19 6.05 -13.90
CA LEU A 157 11.92 6.50 -14.49
C LEU A 157 12.09 7.51 -15.65
N LYS A 158 13.31 8.00 -15.88
CA LYS A 158 13.66 8.78 -17.09
C LYS A 158 14.08 7.88 -18.27
N GLU A 159 14.42 6.62 -18.01
CA GLU A 159 14.71 5.59 -19.03
C GLU A 159 13.45 4.84 -19.51
N ASP A 160 12.32 4.97 -18.81
CA ASP A 160 11.07 4.27 -19.14
C ASP A 160 10.27 4.95 -20.26
N ASN A 161 9.38 4.18 -20.88
CA ASN A 161 8.38 4.75 -21.79
C ASN A 161 7.43 5.73 -21.06
N ALA A 162 6.93 6.71 -21.79
CA ALA A 162 6.10 7.78 -21.25
C ALA A 162 4.78 7.32 -20.62
N MET A 163 4.27 6.12 -20.94
CA MET A 163 3.04 5.57 -20.37
C MET A 163 3.29 5.02 -18.95
N SER A 164 4.31 4.17 -18.78
CA SER A 164 4.76 3.67 -17.47
C SER A 164 5.16 4.80 -16.53
N THR A 165 5.86 5.82 -17.05
CA THR A 165 6.22 7.00 -16.27
C THR A 165 4.98 7.80 -15.83
N ARG A 166 3.98 7.99 -16.71
CA ARG A 166 2.75 8.71 -16.37
C ARG A 166 1.88 8.01 -15.34
N SER A 167 1.71 6.68 -15.42
CA SER A 167 0.94 5.91 -14.42
C SER A 167 1.63 5.93 -13.05
N THR A 168 2.95 5.70 -13.04
CA THR A 168 3.81 5.75 -11.85
C THR A 168 3.76 7.11 -11.15
N LEU A 169 3.86 8.20 -11.91
CA LEU A 169 3.79 9.56 -11.35
C LEU A 169 2.39 9.87 -10.81
N SER A 170 1.31 9.43 -11.46
CA SER A 170 -0.05 9.66 -10.95
C SER A 170 -0.32 8.93 -9.63
N LEU A 171 0.19 7.71 -9.49
CA LEU A 171 0.18 6.92 -8.26
C LEU A 171 0.90 7.66 -7.11
N LEU A 172 2.12 8.11 -7.37
CA LEU A 172 2.91 8.86 -6.39
C LEU A 172 2.27 10.21 -6.03
N MET A 173 1.81 10.98 -7.02
CA MET A 173 1.19 12.30 -6.83
C MET A 173 -0.08 12.24 -5.99
N ALA A 174 -0.92 11.21 -6.14
CA ALA A 174 -2.09 11.02 -5.28
C ALA A 174 -1.70 10.90 -3.80
N ASN A 175 -0.61 10.19 -3.49
CA ASN A 175 -0.09 10.05 -2.13
C ASN A 175 0.58 11.34 -1.62
N VAL A 176 1.27 12.10 -2.50
CA VAL A 176 1.82 13.42 -2.17
C VAL A 176 0.72 14.42 -1.82
N LEU A 177 -0.33 14.52 -2.65
CA LEU A 177 -1.45 15.45 -2.45
C LEU A 177 -2.25 15.13 -1.17
N ASN A 178 -2.40 13.85 -0.84
CA ASN A 178 -2.95 13.38 0.44
C ASN A 178 -2.02 13.67 1.64
N GLY A 179 -0.70 13.64 1.44
CA GLY A 179 0.28 14.03 2.45
C GLY A 179 0.24 15.53 2.78
N MET A 180 0.00 16.39 1.78
CA MET A 180 -0.09 17.86 1.95
C MET A 180 -1.29 18.28 2.83
N THR A 181 -2.37 17.51 2.85
CA THR A 181 -3.57 17.77 3.67
C THR A 181 -3.58 16.99 5.01
N HIS A 182 -2.55 16.19 5.29
CA HIS A 182 -2.48 15.34 6.47
C HIS A 182 -2.45 16.15 7.79
N LEU A 183 -3.05 15.63 8.86
CA LEU A 183 -3.19 16.34 10.15
C LEU A 183 -1.87 16.70 10.84
N SER A 184 -0.78 15.97 10.56
CA SER A 184 0.55 16.23 11.13
C SER A 184 1.41 17.09 10.21
N MET A 185 1.81 18.26 10.73
CA MET A 185 2.75 19.22 10.14
C MET A 185 4.00 18.57 9.52
N ASP A 186 4.66 17.65 10.25
CA ASP A 186 5.92 17.03 9.78
C ASP A 186 5.71 16.06 8.62
N ILE A 187 4.47 15.67 8.33
CA ILE A 187 4.09 14.90 7.13
C ILE A 187 3.72 15.85 6.00
N GLN A 188 2.96 16.93 6.25
CA GLN A 188 2.70 17.98 5.26
C GLN A 188 4.02 18.54 4.68
N LEU A 189 4.95 18.93 5.55
CA LEU A 189 6.26 19.47 5.18
C LEU A 189 7.10 18.48 4.34
N MET A 190 7.03 17.19 4.64
CA MET A 190 7.70 16.18 3.82
C MET A 190 6.97 15.96 2.50
N ALA A 191 5.64 16.02 2.46
CA ALA A 191 4.85 15.93 1.24
C ALA A 191 5.13 17.09 0.28
N PHE A 192 5.27 18.33 0.77
CA PHE A 192 5.73 19.46 -0.04
C PHE A 192 7.13 19.23 -0.64
N ARG A 193 8.05 18.60 0.10
CA ARG A 193 9.37 18.22 -0.43
C ARG A 193 9.28 17.06 -1.44
N PHE A 194 8.39 16.09 -1.26
CA PHE A 194 8.13 15.06 -2.28
C PHE A 194 7.53 15.66 -3.56
N LEU A 195 6.65 16.66 -3.44
CA LEU A 195 6.13 17.41 -4.58
C LEU A 195 7.27 18.11 -5.34
N GLU A 196 8.11 18.86 -4.64
CA GLU A 196 9.29 19.52 -5.20
C GLU A 196 10.23 18.52 -5.91
N LEU A 197 10.49 17.37 -5.29
CA LEU A 197 11.32 16.32 -5.89
C LEU A 197 10.71 15.73 -7.18
N VAL A 198 9.38 15.62 -7.27
CA VAL A 198 8.67 15.22 -8.50
C VAL A 198 8.79 16.32 -9.57
N VAL A 199 8.49 17.58 -9.23
CA VAL A 199 8.55 18.71 -10.18
C VAL A 199 9.97 18.91 -10.73
N LEU A 200 10.99 18.76 -9.89
CA LEU A 200 12.40 18.81 -10.29
C LEU A 200 12.81 17.72 -11.28
N ASN A 201 12.10 16.58 -11.31
CA ASN A 201 12.44 15.46 -12.19
C ASN A 201 11.51 15.31 -13.40
N PHE A 202 10.24 15.73 -13.27
CA PHE A 202 9.19 15.59 -14.28
C PHE A 202 8.31 16.86 -14.33
N PRO A 203 8.87 18.04 -14.62
CA PRO A 203 8.15 19.33 -14.52
C PRO A 203 6.91 19.40 -15.41
N SER A 204 6.95 18.80 -16.61
CA SER A 204 5.81 18.70 -17.53
C SER A 204 4.63 17.87 -17.01
N SER A 205 4.79 17.14 -15.90
CA SER A 205 3.68 16.45 -15.22
C SER A 205 2.90 17.36 -14.24
N PHE A 206 3.49 18.46 -13.77
CA PHE A 206 2.91 19.30 -12.73
C PHE A 206 1.59 20.00 -13.12
N PRO A 207 1.40 20.55 -14.34
CA PRO A 207 0.19 21.32 -14.66
C PRO A 207 -1.12 20.58 -14.41
N ARG A 208 -1.15 19.25 -14.56
CA ARG A 208 -2.29 18.37 -14.25
C ARG A 208 -2.73 18.41 -12.78
N TYR A 209 -1.80 18.69 -11.87
CA TYR A 209 -2.01 18.65 -10.41
C TYR A 209 -1.91 20.04 -9.77
N ALA A 210 -1.61 21.08 -10.57
CA ALA A 210 -1.26 22.41 -10.09
C ALA A 210 -2.38 23.06 -9.25
N GLU A 211 -3.63 23.02 -9.73
CA GLU A 211 -4.79 23.57 -9.01
C GLU A 211 -4.95 22.95 -7.60
N GLN A 212 -4.98 21.61 -7.52
CA GLN A 212 -5.09 20.92 -6.23
C GLN A 212 -3.86 21.17 -5.34
N ALA A 213 -2.66 21.26 -5.93
CA ALA A 213 -1.46 21.61 -5.19
C ALA A 213 -1.55 23.02 -4.60
N PHE A 214 -1.94 24.04 -5.38
CA PHE A 214 -2.11 25.41 -4.90
C PHE A 214 -3.21 25.51 -3.83
N ASN A 215 -4.34 24.84 -4.00
CA ASN A 215 -5.39 24.79 -2.98
C ASN A 215 -4.89 24.18 -1.67
N ASN A 216 -4.06 23.13 -1.74
CA ASN A 216 -3.38 22.55 -0.58
C ASN A 216 -2.34 23.51 0.04
N PHE A 217 -1.56 24.24 -0.77
CA PHE A 217 -0.65 25.29 -0.27
C PHE A 217 -1.45 26.38 0.46
N VAL A 218 -2.52 26.92 -0.13
CA VAL A 218 -3.36 27.96 0.48
C VAL A 218 -3.97 27.47 1.80
N ALA A 219 -4.54 26.26 1.84
CA ALA A 219 -5.11 25.67 3.06
C ALA A 219 -4.07 25.48 4.19
N VAL A 220 -2.79 25.31 3.84
CA VAL A 220 -1.66 25.24 4.78
C VAL A 220 -1.22 26.64 5.20
N LEU A 221 -1.10 27.60 4.27
CA LEU A 221 -0.72 28.99 4.56
C LEU A 221 -1.77 29.72 5.42
N SER A 222 -3.07 29.45 5.21
CA SER A 222 -4.18 29.99 6.00
C SER A 222 -4.39 29.30 7.36
N ASN A 223 -3.49 28.42 7.78
CA ASN A 223 -3.62 27.67 9.04
C ASN A 223 -2.77 28.32 10.14
N ASP A 224 -3.41 29.01 11.09
CA ASP A 224 -2.77 29.74 12.20
C ASP A 224 -1.73 28.92 12.99
N ARG A 225 -1.90 27.59 13.01
CA ARG A 225 -0.96 26.64 13.65
C ARG A 225 0.47 26.78 13.13
N ILE A 226 0.65 27.15 11.87
CA ILE A 226 1.98 27.33 11.26
C ILE A 226 2.58 28.67 11.70
N HIS A 227 1.77 29.73 11.65
CA HIS A 227 2.16 31.07 12.04
C HIS A 227 2.55 31.16 13.53
N LEU A 228 1.89 30.37 14.38
CA LEU A 228 2.13 30.35 15.83
C LEU A 228 3.36 29.55 16.26
N GLN A 229 3.81 28.55 15.48
CA GLN A 229 4.89 27.66 15.91
C GLN A 229 6.23 27.85 15.19
N ASP A 230 6.27 28.12 13.87
CA ASP A 230 7.55 28.06 13.17
C ASP A 230 7.57 28.81 11.81
N LYS A 231 7.97 30.08 11.85
CA LYS A 231 8.16 30.91 10.65
C LYS A 231 9.23 30.34 9.69
N SER A 232 10.19 29.53 10.17
CA SER A 232 11.21 28.92 9.31
C SER A 232 10.61 27.85 8.39
N LYS A 233 9.68 27.04 8.92
CA LYS A 233 8.93 26.02 8.16
C LYS A 233 7.99 26.66 7.14
N LEU A 234 7.34 27.78 7.49
CA LEU A 234 6.53 28.56 6.54
C LEU A 234 7.37 29.05 5.34
N ASN A 235 8.54 29.63 5.63
CA ASN A 235 9.46 30.11 4.59
C ASN A 235 9.97 28.96 3.69
N SER A 236 10.21 27.76 4.24
CA SER A 236 10.64 26.61 3.41
C SER A 236 9.54 26.08 2.50
N ILE A 237 8.27 26.10 2.92
CA ILE A 237 7.12 25.78 2.06
C ILE A 237 7.02 26.78 0.90
N LEU A 238 7.11 28.09 1.20
CA LEU A 238 7.03 29.16 0.20
C LEU A 238 8.21 29.13 -0.78
N ALA A 239 9.42 28.83 -0.31
CA ALA A 239 10.60 28.66 -1.16
C ALA A 239 10.45 27.45 -2.11
N GLY A 240 9.98 26.31 -1.60
CA GLY A 240 9.69 25.12 -2.43
C GLY A 240 8.61 25.39 -3.48
N LEU A 241 7.56 26.14 -3.14
CA LEU A 241 6.52 26.59 -4.08
C LEU A 241 7.10 27.48 -5.19
N ALA A 242 7.89 28.50 -4.83
CA ALA A 242 8.54 29.38 -5.79
C ALA A 242 9.52 28.62 -6.71
N HIS A 243 10.23 27.62 -6.17
CA HIS A 243 11.11 26.74 -6.95
C HIS A 243 10.31 25.86 -7.93
N CYS A 244 9.21 25.23 -7.49
CA CYS A 244 8.31 24.47 -8.38
C CYS A 244 7.77 25.33 -9.52
N LEU A 245 7.32 26.55 -9.23
CA LEU A 245 6.84 27.51 -10.22
C LEU A 245 7.94 27.88 -11.23
N SER A 246 9.15 28.20 -10.75
CA SER A 246 10.28 28.56 -11.62
C SER A 246 10.72 27.39 -12.53
N LEU A 247 10.70 26.16 -12.03
CA LEU A 247 11.00 24.96 -12.82
C LEU A 247 9.98 24.74 -13.95
N VAL A 248 8.69 24.95 -13.68
CA VAL A 248 7.63 24.78 -14.67
C VAL A 248 7.66 25.91 -15.71
N ALA A 249 7.84 27.16 -15.28
CA ALA A 249 7.95 28.31 -16.19
C ALA A 249 9.09 28.15 -17.21
N ARG A 250 10.28 27.70 -16.75
CA ARG A 250 11.42 27.40 -17.62
C ARG A 250 11.13 26.32 -18.65
N VAL A 251 10.25 25.37 -18.36
CA VAL A 251 9.90 24.32 -19.32
C VAL A 251 8.95 24.87 -20.39
N THR A 252 7.94 25.64 -20.00
CA THR A 252 7.07 26.33 -20.96
C THR A 252 7.84 27.30 -21.87
N GLU A 253 8.82 28.04 -21.33
CA GLU A 253 9.71 28.90 -22.13
C GLU A 253 10.55 28.12 -23.15
N ASN A 254 11.07 26.94 -22.77
CA ASN A 254 11.85 26.09 -23.66
C ASN A 254 10.98 25.39 -24.73
N ASP A 255 9.78 24.95 -24.37
CA ASP A 255 8.82 24.36 -25.31
C ASP A 255 8.38 25.42 -26.35
N ASP A 256 8.05 26.64 -25.93
CA ASP A 256 7.69 27.75 -26.82
C ASP A 256 8.87 28.21 -27.70
N ALA A 257 10.09 28.28 -27.15
CA ALA A 257 11.29 28.58 -27.93
C ALA A 257 11.56 27.47 -28.99
N SER A 258 11.37 26.21 -28.63
CA SER A 258 11.51 25.07 -29.55
C SER A 258 10.45 25.11 -30.65
N ASN A 259 9.19 25.39 -30.31
CA ASN A 259 8.11 25.57 -31.29
C ASN A 259 8.39 26.73 -32.25
N ARG A 260 8.92 27.86 -31.76
CA ARG A 260 9.33 28.99 -32.62
C ARG A 260 10.51 28.63 -33.54
N LEU A 261 11.47 27.84 -33.07
CA LEU A 261 12.58 27.35 -33.91
C LEU A 261 12.12 26.35 -34.98
N VAL A 262 11.08 25.56 -34.71
CA VAL A 262 10.45 24.68 -35.71
C VAL A 262 9.66 25.51 -36.74
N GLN A 263 8.90 26.51 -36.30
CA GLN A 263 8.12 27.40 -37.18
C GLN A 263 9.00 28.33 -38.04
N ASN A 264 10.18 28.70 -37.55
CA ASN A 264 11.12 29.57 -38.26
C ASN A 264 12.12 28.83 -39.18
N ARG A 265 12.01 27.50 -39.36
CA ARG A 265 12.78 26.83 -40.42
C ARG A 265 12.14 27.12 -41.78
N PRO A 266 12.91 27.62 -42.78
CA PRO A 266 12.37 27.88 -44.10
C PRO A 266 11.95 26.57 -44.79
N MET A 267 10.84 26.61 -45.52
CA MET A 267 10.19 25.46 -46.18
C MET A 267 11.04 24.76 -47.27
N GLY A 268 12.28 25.22 -47.51
CA GLY A 268 13.11 24.83 -48.67
C GLY A 268 14.02 23.62 -48.48
N GLU A 269 14.22 23.10 -47.26
CA GLU A 269 15.23 22.06 -47.01
C GLU A 269 14.67 20.64 -46.77
N LEU A 270 13.35 20.46 -46.71
CA LEU A 270 12.72 19.16 -46.38
C LEU A 270 12.46 18.25 -47.61
N TRP A 271 12.88 18.66 -48.82
CA TRP A 271 12.76 17.83 -50.02
C TRP A 271 13.98 17.95 -50.94
N LYS A 272 15.02 17.16 -50.65
CA LYS A 272 16.03 16.73 -51.64
C LYS A 272 15.76 15.27 -51.98
N PRO A 273 15.13 14.97 -53.14
CA PRO A 273 15.00 13.59 -53.59
C PRO A 273 16.38 13.09 -54.03
N THR A 274 16.80 11.93 -53.54
CA THR A 274 17.92 11.19 -54.12
C THR A 274 17.46 10.62 -55.47
N LEU A 275 17.99 11.17 -56.55
CA LEU A 275 17.97 10.51 -57.85
C LEU A 275 19.19 9.58 -57.89
N ASP A 276 18.95 8.30 -57.66
CA ASP A 276 19.95 7.26 -57.92
C ASP A 276 20.09 7.07 -59.44
N GLU A 277 21.33 7.03 -59.96
CA GLU A 277 21.59 6.76 -61.37
C GLU A 277 21.62 5.24 -61.63
N ASP A 278 20.52 4.70 -62.17
CA ASP A 278 20.53 3.37 -62.78
C ASP A 278 21.32 3.39 -64.10
N ASN A 279 22.59 2.99 -64.03
CA ASN A 279 23.48 2.83 -65.18
C ASN A 279 23.49 1.36 -65.69
N PRO A 280 22.88 1.05 -66.85
CA PRO A 280 22.88 -0.30 -67.42
C PRO A 280 24.18 -0.58 -68.18
N GLY A 281 25.19 -1.09 -67.46
CA GLY A 281 26.42 -1.60 -68.07
C GLY A 281 26.18 -2.86 -68.93
N SER A 282 26.86 -2.93 -70.08
CA SER A 282 27.05 -4.14 -70.90
C SER A 282 28.38 -4.83 -70.58
#